data_AF-A0A327TLD7-F1
#
_entry.id   AF-A0A327TLD7-F1
#
_cell.length_a   1.000
_cell.length_b   1.000
_cell.length_c   1.000
_cell.angle_alpha   90.00
_cell.angle_beta   90.00
_cell.angle_gamma   90.00
#
_symmetry.space_group_name_H-M   'P 1'
#
loop_
_entity.id
_entity.type
_entity.pdbx_description
1 polymer ?
#
loop_
_entity_poly.entity_id
_entity_poly.type
_entity_poly.pdbx_seq_one_letter_code
_entity_poly.pdbx_strand_id
1 'polypeptide(L)'
;MSRVRPRGMLTGMVLSAPARAGSPAAERAARTPVASYLLIALAALAMLLGPSGPNPLYGSGDARACAEQRYEHRWGAVPAELLGGRPLTAAQLSALPPAAPGCVLPATPGKIPELSVLTALFVHAGWLHLVGNLLFLFVFGPAVEARLGRVRFLVGYLAIGYLATYGYALAEAGTPDAVRALVGASGAIAGVLGAFLRLYPRARVTALVPALLFLPLRFPAWLVLGLWFALQFWSVTSGGDGVAYLVHVIGFVTGWLFAWAARPAGDTLGAPSRTGVAQ
;
A
#
# COMPACT_ATOMS: atom_id res chain seq x y z
N MET A 1 -20.41 45.97 -12.64
CA MET A 1 -20.43 44.58 -13.17
C MET A 1 -19.38 43.75 -12.43
N SER A 2 -19.81 42.99 -11.44
CA SER A 2 -18.95 42.14 -10.59
C SER A 2 -18.77 40.77 -11.27
N ARG A 3 -17.51 40.37 -11.55
CA ARG A 3 -17.18 39.02 -12.03
C ARG A 3 -17.07 38.07 -10.85
N VAL A 4 -18.09 37.25 -10.64
CA VAL A 4 -18.04 36.08 -9.75
C VAL A 4 -17.18 35.01 -10.42
N ARG A 5 -16.07 34.61 -9.78
CA ARG A 5 -15.33 33.39 -10.15
C ARG A 5 -15.94 32.19 -9.43
N PRO A 6 -16.17 31.05 -10.10
CA PRO A 6 -16.71 29.86 -9.45
C PRO A 6 -15.60 29.22 -8.60
N ARG A 7 -15.88 29.00 -7.31
CA ARG A 7 -15.03 28.17 -6.45
C ARG A 7 -15.33 26.71 -6.76
N GLY A 8 -14.34 26.00 -7.31
CA GLY A 8 -14.35 24.55 -7.43
C GLY A 8 -14.47 23.91 -6.05
N MET A 9 -15.54 23.13 -5.88
CA MET A 9 -15.83 22.28 -4.75
C MET A 9 -15.15 20.92 -5.03
N LEU A 10 -14.30 20.43 -4.12
CA LEU A 10 -13.74 19.05 -3.98
C LEU A 10 -12.26 18.99 -3.51
N THR A 11 -11.84 19.84 -2.58
CA THR A 11 -10.56 19.65 -1.86
C THR A 11 -10.75 19.95 -0.39
N GLY A 12 -11.27 18.98 0.37
CA GLY A 12 -11.70 19.23 1.74
C GLY A 12 -11.82 17.98 2.60
N MET A 13 -10.74 17.24 2.77
CA MET A 13 -10.63 16.31 3.88
C MET A 13 -9.23 16.39 4.47
N VAL A 14 -9.17 16.56 5.79
CA VAL A 14 -8.01 16.91 6.65
C VAL A 14 -7.71 18.41 6.71
N LEU A 15 -8.55 19.16 7.44
CA LEU A 15 -8.19 20.46 8.01
C LEU A 15 -7.64 20.25 9.43
N SER A 16 -6.32 20.10 9.53
CA SER A 16 -5.59 20.54 10.74
C SER A 16 -5.52 22.07 10.74
N ALA A 17 -5.39 22.68 11.92
CA ALA A 17 -5.25 24.14 12.08
C ALA A 17 -4.23 24.71 11.07
N PRO A 18 -4.53 25.88 10.45
CA PRO A 18 -3.65 26.42 9.42
C PRO A 18 -2.31 26.75 10.05
N ALA A 19 -1.24 26.09 9.57
CA ALA A 19 0.11 26.56 9.78
C ALA A 19 0.18 28.03 9.33
N ARG A 20 0.89 28.90 10.07
CA ARG A 20 1.09 30.30 9.68
C ARG A 20 1.48 30.35 8.19
N ALA A 21 0.74 31.15 7.42
CA ALA A 21 1.01 31.37 6.00
C ALA A 21 2.48 31.78 5.83
N GLY A 22 3.19 31.13 4.91
CA GLY A 22 4.62 31.34 4.68
C GLY A 22 5.58 30.50 5.53
N SER A 23 5.09 29.63 6.42
CA SER A 23 5.97 28.68 7.12
C SER A 23 6.44 27.55 6.17
N PRO A 24 7.66 27.01 6.34
CA PRO A 24 8.12 25.84 5.56
C PRO A 24 7.20 24.61 5.69
N ALA A 25 6.44 24.52 6.79
CA ALA A 25 5.42 23.49 6.99
C ALA A 25 4.17 23.72 6.11
N ALA A 26 3.69 24.96 6.00
CA ALA A 26 2.59 25.33 5.11
C ALA A 26 2.98 25.14 3.63
N GLU A 27 4.21 25.49 3.28
CA GLU A 27 4.73 25.38 1.91
C GLU A 27 4.93 23.91 1.48
N ARG A 28 5.33 23.03 2.41
CA ARG A 28 5.36 21.57 2.20
C ARG A 28 3.97 20.96 2.07
N ALA A 29 3.00 21.40 2.88
CA ALA A 29 1.61 20.95 2.80
C ALA A 29 0.93 21.38 1.49
N ALA A 30 1.42 22.45 0.84
CA ALA A 30 0.93 22.93 -0.45
C ALA A 30 1.51 22.18 -1.66
N ARG A 31 2.53 21.31 -1.48
CA ARG A 31 3.13 20.57 -2.60
C ARG A 31 2.22 19.43 -3.03
N THR A 32 1.94 19.34 -4.34
CA THR A 32 1.19 18.24 -4.92
C THR A 32 1.86 16.89 -4.59
N PRO A 33 1.10 15.89 -4.11
CA PRO A 33 1.61 14.57 -3.73
C PRO A 33 1.79 13.68 -4.97
N VAL A 34 2.75 14.05 -5.80
CA VAL A 34 2.98 13.45 -7.12
C VAL A 34 3.31 11.96 -7.00
N ALA A 35 4.10 11.55 -6.01
CA ALA A 35 4.47 10.14 -5.89
C ALA A 35 3.26 9.27 -5.53
N SER A 36 2.43 9.72 -4.60
CA SER A 36 1.19 9.02 -4.20
C SER A 36 0.25 8.85 -5.40
N TYR A 37 0.02 9.93 -6.16
CA TYR A 37 -0.88 9.87 -7.33
C TYR A 37 -0.30 9.08 -8.49
N LEU A 38 1.03 9.11 -8.69
CA LEU A 38 1.68 8.28 -9.70
C LEU A 38 1.52 6.79 -9.38
N LEU A 39 1.75 6.38 -8.13
CA LEU A 39 1.55 5.00 -7.69
C LEU A 39 0.10 4.55 -7.89
N ILE A 40 -0.87 5.40 -7.54
CA ILE A 40 -2.30 5.15 -7.78
C ILE A 40 -2.59 4.98 -9.27
N ALA A 41 -2.09 5.88 -10.11
CA ALA A 41 -2.32 5.85 -11.55
C ALA A 41 -1.71 4.59 -12.19
N LEU A 42 -0.51 4.19 -11.78
CA LEU A 42 0.15 2.99 -12.28
C LEU A 42 -0.59 1.72 -11.87
N ALA A 43 -1.07 1.62 -10.64
CA ALA A 43 -1.87 0.47 -10.18
C ALA A 43 -3.23 0.40 -10.90
N ALA A 44 -3.89 1.54 -11.11
CA ALA A 44 -5.12 1.60 -11.90
C ALA A 44 -4.87 1.20 -13.37
N LEU A 45 -3.79 1.66 -13.98
CA LEU A 45 -3.42 1.28 -15.34
C LEU A 45 -3.12 -0.22 -15.44
N ALA A 46 -2.37 -0.78 -14.50
CA ALA A 46 -2.07 -2.21 -14.45
C ALA A 46 -3.36 -3.06 -14.34
N MET A 47 -4.33 -2.62 -13.55
CA MET A 47 -5.65 -3.26 -13.50
C MET A 47 -6.37 -3.18 -14.85
N LEU A 48 -6.44 -1.99 -15.45
CA LEU A 48 -7.16 -1.78 -16.71
C LEU A 48 -6.58 -2.59 -17.87
N LEU A 49 -5.26 -2.76 -17.90
CA LEU A 49 -4.55 -3.53 -18.91
C LEU A 49 -4.49 -5.03 -18.60
N GLY A 50 -4.64 -5.43 -17.35
CA GLY A 50 -4.53 -6.82 -16.91
C GLY A 50 -5.84 -7.62 -17.02
N PRO A 51 -5.78 -8.94 -16.78
CA PRO A 51 -6.95 -9.82 -16.85
C PRO A 51 -7.96 -9.55 -15.74
N SER A 52 -7.55 -8.98 -14.60
CA SER A 52 -8.44 -8.67 -13.48
C SER A 52 -9.34 -7.44 -13.74
N GLY A 53 -9.00 -6.61 -14.74
CA GLY A 53 -9.78 -5.44 -15.18
C GLY A 53 -10.48 -5.68 -16.52
N PRO A 54 -11.12 -4.68 -17.14
CA PRO A 54 -12.11 -4.91 -18.20
C PRO A 54 -11.51 -5.29 -19.57
N ASN A 55 -10.24 -5.69 -19.63
CA ASN A 55 -9.53 -5.97 -20.88
C ASN A 55 -10.10 -7.23 -21.57
N PRO A 56 -10.70 -7.10 -22.77
CA PRO A 56 -11.33 -8.23 -23.47
C PRO A 56 -10.31 -9.23 -24.04
N LEU A 57 -9.02 -8.87 -24.12
CA LEU A 57 -7.96 -9.77 -24.63
C LEU A 57 -7.78 -11.03 -23.78
N TYR A 58 -8.28 -11.03 -22.54
CA TYR A 58 -8.21 -12.16 -21.62
C TYR A 58 -9.50 -13.00 -21.57
N GLY A 59 -10.45 -12.76 -22.47
CA GLY A 59 -11.69 -13.52 -22.56
C GLY A 59 -12.65 -13.25 -21.40
N SER A 60 -13.54 -14.22 -21.14
CA SER A 60 -14.60 -14.15 -20.14
C SER A 60 -14.77 -15.49 -19.41
N GLY A 61 -15.45 -15.48 -18.25
CA GLY A 61 -15.71 -16.69 -17.45
C GLY A 61 -14.43 -17.43 -17.09
N ASP A 62 -14.43 -18.75 -17.28
CA ASP A 62 -13.32 -19.65 -16.96
C ASP A 62 -11.99 -19.28 -17.65
N ALA A 63 -12.04 -18.82 -18.91
CA ALA A 63 -10.85 -18.40 -19.64
C ALA A 63 -10.17 -17.21 -18.97
N ARG A 64 -10.98 -16.28 -18.45
CA ARG A 64 -10.51 -15.10 -17.74
C ARG A 64 -10.00 -15.44 -16.34
N ALA A 65 -10.72 -16.27 -15.58
CA ALA A 65 -10.25 -16.75 -14.29
C ALA A 65 -8.88 -17.45 -14.41
N CYS A 66 -8.69 -18.26 -15.45
CA CYS A 66 -7.40 -18.88 -15.72
C CYS A 66 -6.31 -17.85 -16.12
N ALA A 67 -6.67 -16.84 -16.92
CA ALA A 67 -5.76 -15.77 -17.29
C ALA A 67 -5.33 -14.94 -16.07
N GLU A 68 -6.24 -14.65 -15.14
CA GLU A 68 -5.97 -13.97 -13.87
C GLU A 68 -4.93 -14.76 -13.06
N GLN A 69 -5.16 -16.05 -12.81
CA GLN A 69 -4.22 -16.89 -12.06
C GLN A 69 -2.83 -16.94 -12.73
N ARG A 70 -2.77 -17.11 -14.05
CA ARG A 70 -1.49 -17.10 -14.79
C ARG A 70 -0.77 -15.75 -14.68
N TYR A 71 -1.51 -14.66 -14.75
CA TYR A 71 -0.96 -13.31 -14.68
C TYR A 71 -0.41 -13.01 -13.28
N GLU A 72 -1.12 -13.42 -12.23
CA GLU A 72 -0.66 -13.33 -10.85
C GLU A 72 0.62 -14.15 -10.63
N HIS A 73 0.70 -15.39 -11.14
CA HIS A 73 1.94 -16.16 -11.05
C HIS A 73 3.10 -15.59 -11.89
N ARG A 74 2.81 -14.92 -13.01
CA ARG A 74 3.84 -14.32 -13.86
C ARG A 74 4.42 -13.04 -13.24
N TRP A 75 3.56 -12.18 -12.69
CA TRP A 75 3.91 -10.82 -12.28
C TRP A 75 3.82 -10.56 -10.78
N GLY A 76 3.23 -11.47 -10.02
CA GLY A 76 3.21 -11.48 -8.57
C GLY A 76 4.46 -12.12 -7.97
N ALA A 77 4.64 -11.87 -6.68
CA ALA A 77 5.75 -12.39 -5.90
C ALA A 77 5.36 -13.75 -5.32
N VAL A 78 6.15 -14.79 -5.55
CA VAL A 78 5.86 -16.13 -5.02
C VAL A 78 6.90 -16.46 -3.95
N PRO A 79 6.53 -16.70 -2.68
CA PRO A 79 7.49 -16.91 -1.60
C PRO A 79 8.60 -17.93 -1.90
N ALA A 80 8.24 -19.10 -2.41
CA ALA A 80 9.18 -20.15 -2.76
C ALA A 80 10.14 -19.75 -3.90
N GLU A 81 9.68 -18.91 -4.84
CA GLU A 81 10.56 -18.38 -5.89
C GLU A 81 11.52 -17.33 -5.35
N LEU A 82 11.05 -16.47 -4.44
CA LEU A 82 11.87 -15.44 -3.79
C LEU A 82 12.98 -16.05 -2.94
N LEU A 83 12.65 -17.08 -2.16
CA LEU A 83 13.61 -17.77 -1.31
C LEU A 83 14.53 -18.71 -2.10
N GLY A 84 14.04 -19.27 -3.20
CA GLY A 84 14.78 -20.18 -4.06
C GLY A 84 15.60 -19.50 -5.17
N GLY A 85 15.39 -18.21 -5.43
CA GLY A 85 16.04 -17.45 -6.51
C GLY A 85 15.71 -17.95 -7.92
N ARG A 86 14.62 -18.72 -8.10
CA ARG A 86 14.21 -19.27 -9.40
C ARG A 86 12.70 -19.49 -9.51
N PRO A 87 12.12 -19.41 -10.71
CA PRO A 87 10.69 -19.69 -10.92
C PRO A 87 10.31 -21.13 -10.57
N LEU A 88 9.05 -21.33 -10.18
CA LEU A 88 8.49 -22.66 -9.95
C LEU A 88 8.47 -23.49 -11.24
N THR A 89 8.67 -24.79 -11.08
CA THR A 89 8.53 -25.75 -12.19
C THR A 89 7.05 -25.96 -12.55
N ALA A 90 6.78 -26.40 -13.78
CA ALA A 90 5.43 -26.73 -14.22
C ALA A 90 4.77 -27.81 -13.32
N ALA A 91 5.55 -28.77 -12.81
CA ALA A 91 5.07 -29.79 -11.89
C ALA A 91 4.60 -29.17 -10.55
N GLN A 92 5.37 -28.24 -9.98
CA GLN A 92 4.97 -27.54 -8.75
C GLN A 92 3.71 -26.69 -8.96
N LEU A 93 3.60 -26.01 -10.10
CA LEU A 93 2.43 -25.21 -10.44
C LEU A 93 1.18 -26.06 -10.69
N SER A 94 1.31 -27.26 -11.27
CA SER A 94 0.18 -28.17 -11.49
C SER A 94 -0.44 -28.74 -10.22
N ALA A 95 0.25 -28.64 -9.07
CA ALA A 95 -0.27 -29.04 -7.78
C ALA A 95 -1.17 -27.99 -7.12
N LEU A 96 -1.19 -26.76 -7.66
CA LEU A 96 -2.06 -25.69 -7.17
C LEU A 96 -3.52 -25.94 -7.60
N PRO A 97 -4.50 -25.59 -6.75
CA PRO A 97 -5.90 -25.59 -7.16
C PRO A 97 -6.10 -24.70 -8.40
N PRO A 98 -6.68 -25.22 -9.50
CA PRO A 98 -6.90 -24.42 -10.70
C PRO A 98 -8.03 -23.41 -10.48
N ALA A 99 -7.89 -22.20 -11.01
CA ALA A 99 -8.92 -21.16 -10.93
C ALA A 99 -10.21 -21.50 -11.72
N ALA A 100 -10.11 -22.41 -12.70
CA ALA A 100 -11.22 -22.88 -13.52
C ALA A 100 -10.93 -24.29 -14.07
N PRO A 101 -11.96 -25.07 -14.46
CA PRO A 101 -11.78 -26.37 -15.10
C PRO A 101 -10.84 -26.29 -16.33
N GLY A 102 -9.84 -27.17 -16.37
CA GLY A 102 -8.85 -27.19 -17.45
C GLY A 102 -7.82 -26.06 -17.42
N CYS A 103 -7.80 -25.22 -16.38
CA CYS A 103 -6.77 -24.20 -16.24
C CYS A 103 -5.41 -24.82 -15.91
N VAL A 104 -4.47 -24.73 -16.86
CA VAL A 104 -3.08 -25.15 -16.67
C VAL A 104 -2.21 -23.92 -16.38
N LEU A 105 -1.40 -23.97 -15.32
CA LEU A 105 -0.40 -22.95 -15.03
C LEU A 105 0.95 -23.31 -15.66
N PRO A 106 1.39 -22.60 -16.72
CA PRO A 106 2.69 -22.86 -17.32
C PRO A 106 3.81 -22.34 -16.43
N ALA A 107 5.00 -22.92 -16.55
CA ALA A 107 6.22 -22.32 -15.99
C ALA A 107 6.42 -20.90 -16.56
N THR A 108 7.11 -20.05 -15.80
CA THR A 108 7.30 -18.62 -16.13
C THR A 108 8.77 -18.34 -16.51
N PRO A 109 9.27 -18.86 -17.65
CA PRO A 109 10.67 -18.67 -18.04
C PRO A 109 11.03 -17.18 -18.13
N GLY A 110 12.24 -16.85 -17.69
CA GLY A 110 12.74 -15.48 -17.64
C GLY A 110 12.08 -14.59 -16.57
N LYS A 111 11.22 -15.13 -15.69
CA LYS A 111 10.81 -14.41 -14.47
C LYS A 111 12.03 -14.27 -13.56
N ILE A 112 12.30 -13.05 -13.10
CA ILE A 112 13.31 -12.76 -12.08
C ILE A 112 12.56 -12.58 -10.75
N PRO A 113 12.63 -13.55 -9.81
CA PRO A 113 11.84 -13.51 -8.59
C PRO A 113 12.00 -12.21 -7.80
N GLU A 114 13.21 -11.69 -7.66
CA GLU A 114 13.52 -10.48 -6.91
C GLU A 114 12.83 -9.23 -7.51
N LEU A 115 12.74 -9.16 -8.85
CA LEU A 115 12.03 -8.08 -9.53
C LEU A 115 10.52 -8.26 -9.49
N SER A 116 10.03 -9.50 -9.31
CA SER A 116 8.60 -9.77 -9.25
C SER A 116 7.91 -9.09 -8.06
N VAL A 117 8.65 -8.76 -7.00
CA VAL A 117 8.13 -7.96 -5.87
C VAL A 117 7.72 -6.57 -6.33
N LEU A 118 8.52 -5.92 -7.20
CA LEU A 118 8.18 -4.60 -7.74
C LEU A 118 6.92 -4.65 -8.58
N THR A 119 6.80 -5.65 -9.46
CA THR A 119 5.60 -5.79 -10.31
C THR A 119 4.37 -6.18 -9.48
N ALA A 120 4.55 -7.01 -8.45
CA ALA A 120 3.47 -7.44 -7.55
C ALA A 120 2.76 -6.26 -6.87
N LEU A 121 3.47 -5.16 -6.57
CA LEU A 121 2.87 -3.94 -5.99
C LEU A 121 1.78 -3.32 -6.88
N PHE A 122 1.77 -3.62 -8.18
CA PHE A 122 0.81 -3.05 -9.13
C PHE A 122 -0.26 -4.06 -9.59
N VAL A 123 0.02 -5.36 -9.51
CA VAL A 123 -0.95 -6.42 -9.81
C VAL A 123 -1.95 -6.54 -8.66
N HIS A 124 -3.24 -6.69 -8.96
CA HIS A 124 -4.28 -6.82 -7.93
C HIS A 124 -5.31 -7.89 -8.32
N ALA A 125 -5.72 -8.69 -7.35
CA ALA A 125 -6.77 -9.71 -7.46
C ALA A 125 -8.18 -9.07 -7.45
N GLY A 126 -8.52 -8.38 -8.53
CA GLY A 126 -9.86 -7.82 -8.76
C GLY A 126 -10.11 -6.41 -8.19
N TRP A 127 -11.29 -5.88 -8.50
CA TRP A 127 -11.65 -4.48 -8.25
C TRP A 127 -11.69 -4.08 -6.78
N LEU A 128 -12.29 -4.90 -5.92
CA LEU A 128 -12.38 -4.59 -4.50
C LEU A 128 -10.99 -4.49 -3.85
N HIS A 129 -10.08 -5.39 -4.24
CA HIS A 129 -8.71 -5.39 -3.77
C HIS A 129 -7.97 -4.11 -4.21
N LEU A 130 -8.09 -3.71 -5.48
CA LEU A 130 -7.51 -2.45 -5.96
C LEU A 130 -8.11 -1.23 -5.26
N VAL A 131 -9.44 -1.08 -5.29
CA VAL A 131 -10.12 0.11 -4.76
C VAL A 131 -9.81 0.30 -3.28
N GLY A 132 -9.75 -0.79 -2.50
CA GLY A 132 -9.32 -0.75 -1.11
C GLY A 132 -7.90 -0.16 -0.97
N ASN A 133 -6.93 -0.71 -1.71
CA ASN A 133 -5.56 -0.20 -1.70
C ASN A 133 -5.47 1.28 -2.10
N LEU A 134 -6.11 1.65 -3.22
CA LEU A 134 -6.08 3.03 -3.72
C LEU A 134 -6.72 4.00 -2.74
N LEU A 135 -7.81 3.61 -2.05
CA LEU A 135 -8.45 4.42 -1.03
C LEU A 135 -7.48 4.73 0.12
N PHE A 136 -6.83 3.72 0.69
CA PHE A 136 -5.86 3.93 1.77
C PHE A 136 -4.66 4.78 1.30
N LEU A 137 -4.11 4.49 0.13
CA LEU A 137 -2.99 5.27 -0.40
C LEU A 137 -3.40 6.72 -0.69
N PHE A 138 -4.62 6.95 -1.21
CA PHE A 138 -5.15 8.28 -1.48
C PHE A 138 -5.37 9.10 -0.21
N VAL A 139 -5.88 8.48 0.85
CA VAL A 139 -6.17 9.17 2.12
C VAL A 139 -4.90 9.46 2.91
N PHE A 140 -3.98 8.50 3.01
CA PHE A 140 -2.83 8.59 3.92
C PHE A 140 -1.53 8.96 3.21
N GLY A 141 -1.34 8.55 1.96
CA GLY A 141 -0.13 8.78 1.17
C GLY A 141 0.29 10.25 1.09
N PRO A 142 -0.60 11.18 0.66
CA PRO A 142 -0.26 12.60 0.54
C PRO A 142 0.31 13.24 1.79
N ALA A 143 -0.24 12.90 2.97
CA ALA A 143 0.25 13.43 4.24
C ALA A 143 1.66 12.92 4.56
N VAL A 144 1.89 11.61 4.39
CA VAL A 144 3.22 11.01 4.61
C VAL A 144 4.23 11.54 3.60
N GLU A 145 3.85 11.67 2.32
CA GLU A 145 4.69 12.25 1.26
C GLU A 145 5.06 13.71 1.55
N ALA A 146 4.13 14.53 2.03
CA ALA A 146 4.40 15.91 2.38
C ALA A 146 5.41 16.05 3.54
N ARG A 147 5.38 15.11 4.50
CA ARG A 147 6.28 15.13 5.67
C ARG A 147 7.66 14.55 5.40
N LEU A 148 7.74 13.52 4.55
CA LEU A 148 9.00 12.85 4.21
C LEU A 148 9.68 13.46 2.97
N GLY A 149 8.92 14.10 2.09
CA GLY A 149 9.34 14.49 0.75
C GLY A 149 9.24 13.34 -0.25
N ARG A 150 9.03 13.70 -1.53
CA ARG A 150 8.68 12.77 -2.63
C ARG A 150 9.65 11.59 -2.78
N VAL A 151 10.95 11.87 -2.79
CA VAL A 151 11.99 10.84 -3.01
C VAL A 151 12.03 9.85 -1.86
N ARG A 152 12.05 10.34 -0.61
CA ARG A 152 12.10 9.49 0.59
C ARG A 152 10.81 8.69 0.74
N PHE A 153 9.67 9.29 0.40
CA PHE A 153 8.38 8.58 0.35
C PHE A 153 8.41 7.44 -0.67
N LEU A 154 8.82 7.70 -1.92
CA LEU A 154 8.82 6.68 -2.97
C LEU A 154 9.81 5.55 -2.66
N VAL A 155 11.05 5.88 -2.27
CA VAL A 155 12.05 4.87 -1.89
C VAL A 155 11.58 4.09 -0.66
N GLY A 156 11.02 4.77 0.34
CA GLY A 156 10.47 4.12 1.53
C GLY A 156 9.31 3.18 1.19
N TYR A 157 8.37 3.62 0.35
CA TYR A 157 7.23 2.82 -0.11
C TYR A 157 7.69 1.52 -0.79
N LEU A 158 8.63 1.62 -1.73
CA LEU A 158 9.18 0.45 -2.42
C LEU A 158 9.96 -0.45 -1.45
N ALA A 159 10.85 0.11 -0.63
CA ALA A 159 11.65 -0.66 0.33
C ALA A 159 10.78 -1.38 1.36
N ILE A 160 9.74 -0.73 1.88
CA ILE A 160 8.79 -1.36 2.81
C ILE A 160 7.99 -2.46 2.10
N GLY A 161 7.57 -2.25 0.86
CA GLY A 161 6.93 -3.29 0.05
C GLY A 161 7.83 -4.53 -0.10
N TYR A 162 9.11 -4.33 -0.36
CA TYR A 162 10.11 -5.39 -0.42
C TYR A 162 10.29 -6.10 0.92
N LEU A 163 10.49 -5.35 2.01
CA LEU A 163 10.69 -5.92 3.35
C LEU A 163 9.46 -6.69 3.82
N ALA A 164 8.25 -6.17 3.57
CA ALA A 164 7.00 -6.84 3.89
C ALA A 164 6.86 -8.15 3.12
N THR A 165 7.12 -8.12 1.82
CA THR A 165 7.01 -9.29 0.93
C THR A 165 8.03 -10.38 1.28
N TYR A 166 9.30 -10.03 1.49
CA TYR A 166 10.32 -11.00 1.91
C TYR A 166 10.09 -11.51 3.34
N GLY A 167 9.64 -10.65 4.25
CA GLY A 167 9.27 -11.08 5.61
C GLY A 167 8.11 -12.07 5.60
N TYR A 168 7.09 -11.83 4.77
CA TYR A 168 6.02 -12.78 4.53
C TYR A 168 6.55 -14.08 3.91
N ALA A 169 7.42 -13.98 2.90
CA ALA A 169 7.97 -15.15 2.23
C ALA A 169 8.75 -16.07 3.18
N LEU A 170 9.54 -15.49 4.09
CA LEU A 170 10.25 -16.21 5.13
C LEU A 170 9.29 -16.90 6.12
N ALA A 171 8.20 -16.22 6.50
CA ALA A 171 7.22 -16.78 7.43
C ALA A 171 6.42 -17.93 6.83
N GLU A 172 6.13 -17.87 5.53
CA GLU A 172 5.43 -18.92 4.78
C GLU A 172 6.37 -20.01 4.24
N ALA A 173 7.65 -19.99 4.59
CA ALA A 173 8.59 -21.00 4.14
C ALA A 173 8.14 -22.40 4.60
N GLY A 174 7.82 -23.27 3.64
CA GLY A 174 7.36 -24.64 3.90
C GLY A 174 5.87 -24.78 4.17
N THR A 175 5.08 -23.71 4.09
CA THR A 175 3.61 -23.78 4.14
C THR A 175 3.02 -23.98 2.73
N PRO A 176 1.75 -24.39 2.59
CA PRO A 176 1.08 -24.44 1.29
C PRO A 176 1.01 -23.08 0.58
N ASP A 177 1.05 -21.97 1.32
CA ASP A 177 1.03 -20.62 0.76
C ASP A 177 2.37 -20.23 0.12
N ALA A 178 3.46 -20.97 0.39
CA ALA A 178 4.78 -20.71 -0.18
C ALA A 178 4.77 -20.67 -1.72
N VAL A 179 3.88 -21.43 -2.35
CA VAL A 179 3.78 -21.54 -3.81
C VAL A 179 2.70 -20.66 -4.42
N ARG A 180 1.88 -19.98 -3.62
CA ARG A 180 0.84 -19.07 -4.11
C ARG A 180 1.43 -17.71 -4.45
N ALA A 181 0.89 -17.07 -5.48
CA ALA A 181 1.29 -15.73 -5.87
C ALA A 181 0.72 -14.70 -4.88
N LEU A 182 1.60 -13.87 -4.32
CA LEU A 182 1.27 -12.66 -3.59
C LEU A 182 1.23 -11.47 -4.55
N VAL A 183 0.09 -10.78 -4.58
CA VAL A 183 -0.13 -9.59 -5.40
C VAL A 183 -0.75 -8.48 -4.56
N GLY A 184 -0.53 -7.23 -4.95
CA GLY A 184 -1.13 -6.05 -4.35
C GLY A 184 -0.11 -5.14 -3.66
N ALA A 185 -0.44 -3.85 -3.63
CA ALA A 185 0.34 -2.81 -2.96
C ALA A 185 0.22 -2.83 -1.42
N SER A 186 -0.56 -3.74 -0.84
CA SER A 186 -1.11 -3.61 0.50
C SER A 186 -0.06 -3.67 1.61
N GLY A 187 1.01 -4.44 1.46
CA GLY A 187 2.14 -4.42 2.40
C GLY A 187 2.85 -3.06 2.45
N ALA A 188 3.12 -2.46 1.28
CA ALA A 188 3.71 -1.12 1.20
C ALA A 188 2.76 -0.04 1.75
N ILE A 189 1.47 -0.14 1.45
CA ILE A 189 0.43 0.77 1.95
C ILE A 189 0.25 0.63 3.46
N ALA A 190 0.27 -0.58 4.01
CA ALA A 190 0.29 -0.80 5.46
C ALA A 190 1.46 -0.07 6.10
N GLY A 191 2.63 -0.06 5.44
CA GLY A 191 3.76 0.78 5.81
C GLY A 191 3.48 2.28 5.81
N VAL A 192 2.75 2.78 4.81
CA VAL A 192 2.25 4.17 4.80
C VAL A 192 1.34 4.43 6.00
N LEU A 193 0.47 3.49 6.40
CA LEU A 193 -0.38 3.63 7.58
C LEU A 193 0.44 3.67 8.89
N GLY A 194 1.42 2.79 9.03
CA GLY A 194 2.34 2.77 10.18
C GLY A 194 3.15 4.08 10.27
N ALA A 195 3.68 4.54 9.14
CA ALA A 195 4.37 5.82 9.03
C ALA A 195 3.44 7.00 9.39
N PHE A 196 2.20 6.99 8.89
CA PHE A 196 1.21 8.03 9.21
C PHE A 196 0.94 8.08 10.72
N LEU A 197 0.72 6.92 11.35
CA LEU A 197 0.48 6.86 12.80
C LEU A 197 1.65 7.47 13.59
N ARG A 198 2.89 7.20 13.17
CA ARG A 198 4.09 7.76 13.79
C ARG A 198 4.24 9.26 13.59
N LEU A 199 3.91 9.78 12.41
CA LEU A 199 4.09 11.18 12.03
C LEU A 199 2.95 12.07 12.52
N TYR A 200 1.73 11.52 12.65
CA TYR A 200 0.50 12.24 12.95
C TYR A 200 -0.30 11.61 14.11
N PRO A 201 0.30 11.39 15.30
CA PRO A 201 -0.37 10.66 16.40
C PRO A 201 -1.61 11.35 16.95
N ARG A 202 -1.74 12.67 16.75
CA ARG A 202 -2.88 13.50 17.18
C ARG A 202 -3.88 13.80 16.06
N ALA A 203 -3.63 13.33 14.83
CA ALA A 203 -4.57 13.56 13.73
C ALA A 203 -5.89 12.84 13.99
N ARG A 204 -6.95 13.37 13.40
CA ARG A 204 -8.25 12.71 13.35
C ARG A 204 -8.54 12.27 11.93
N VAL A 205 -8.96 11.02 11.79
CA VAL A 205 -9.35 10.43 10.52
C VAL A 205 -10.86 10.26 10.50
N THR A 206 -11.48 10.45 9.33
CA THR A 206 -12.90 10.18 9.17
C THR A 206 -13.06 8.72 8.79
N ALA A 207 -13.74 7.95 9.62
CA ALA A 207 -14.09 6.56 9.34
C ALA A 207 -15.59 6.46 9.06
N LEU A 208 -15.95 5.67 8.06
CA LEU A 208 -17.35 5.28 7.83
C LEU A 208 -17.64 4.11 8.77
N VAL A 209 -18.67 4.24 9.61
CA VAL A 209 -19.03 3.20 10.58
C VAL A 209 -20.17 2.35 10.02
N PRO A 210 -19.92 1.10 9.54
CA PRO A 210 -20.97 0.30 8.90
C PRO A 210 -22.15 0.02 9.82
N ALA A 211 -21.89 -0.20 11.12
CA ALA A 211 -22.91 -0.42 12.14
C ALA A 211 -23.88 0.77 12.34
N LEU A 212 -23.51 1.96 11.88
CA LEU A 212 -24.31 3.18 11.93
C LEU A 212 -24.68 3.65 10.51
N LEU A 213 -25.00 2.71 9.61
CA LEU A 213 -25.34 2.99 8.20
C LEU A 213 -24.27 3.83 7.47
N PHE A 214 -22.99 3.50 7.70
CA PHE A 214 -21.83 4.19 7.12
C PHE A 214 -21.74 5.68 7.50
N LEU A 215 -22.28 6.09 8.64
CA LEU A 215 -22.15 7.46 9.14
C LEU A 215 -20.67 7.88 9.25
N PRO A 216 -20.25 9.01 8.64
CA PRO A 216 -18.88 9.49 8.71
C PRO A 216 -18.59 10.10 10.08
N LEU A 217 -17.76 9.44 10.88
CA LEU A 217 -17.36 9.91 12.21
C LEU A 217 -15.85 10.14 12.27
N ARG A 218 -15.44 11.14 13.07
CA ARG A 218 -14.02 11.50 13.24
C ARG A 218 -13.45 10.90 14.50
N PHE A 219 -12.45 10.04 14.33
CA PHE A 219 -11.76 9.36 15.42
C PHE A 219 -10.28 9.73 15.42
N PRO A 220 -9.60 9.66 16.57
CA PRO A 220 -8.16 9.81 16.59
C PRO A 220 -7.49 8.71 15.75
N ALA A 221 -6.48 9.08 14.98
CA ALA A 221 -5.79 8.19 14.04
C ALA A 221 -5.22 6.95 14.73
N TRP A 222 -4.70 7.10 15.96
CA TRP A 222 -4.17 5.98 16.73
C TRP A 222 -5.21 4.91 17.06
N LEU A 223 -6.47 5.31 17.28
CA LEU A 223 -7.55 4.36 17.55
C LEU A 223 -7.90 3.59 16.28
N VAL A 224 -8.09 4.31 15.16
CA VAL A 224 -8.50 3.69 13.90
C VAL A 224 -7.41 2.79 13.33
N LEU A 225 -6.18 3.31 13.22
CA LEU A 225 -5.06 2.56 12.67
C LEU A 225 -4.56 1.47 13.63
N GLY A 226 -4.64 1.72 14.94
CA GLY A 226 -4.32 0.71 15.95
C GLY A 226 -5.31 -0.44 15.94
N LEU A 227 -6.62 -0.15 15.86
CA LEU A 227 -7.65 -1.19 15.72
C LEU A 227 -7.50 -1.95 14.39
N TRP A 228 -7.26 -1.24 13.28
CA TRP A 228 -7.00 -1.89 11.99
C TRP A 228 -5.80 -2.84 12.08
N PHE A 229 -4.68 -2.41 12.67
CA PHE A 229 -3.50 -3.23 12.88
C PHE A 229 -3.79 -4.46 13.76
N ALA A 230 -4.50 -4.28 14.87
CA ALA A 230 -4.89 -5.37 15.75
C ALA A 230 -5.78 -6.39 15.02
N LEU A 231 -6.70 -5.93 14.18
CA LEU A 231 -7.52 -6.80 13.32
C LEU A 231 -6.67 -7.54 12.29
N GLN A 232 -5.68 -6.88 11.66
CA GLN A 232 -4.76 -7.58 10.74
C GLN A 232 -3.98 -8.67 11.48
N PHE A 233 -3.45 -8.35 12.65
CA PHE A 233 -2.69 -9.30 13.47
C PHE A 233 -3.54 -10.50 13.90
N TRP A 234 -4.76 -10.26 14.40
CA TRP A 234 -5.71 -11.32 14.74
C TRP A 234 -6.08 -12.18 13.51
N SER A 235 -6.21 -11.56 12.34
CA SER A 235 -6.58 -12.24 11.10
C SER A 235 -5.45 -13.10 10.53
N VAL A 236 -4.21 -12.97 11.02
CA VAL A 236 -3.11 -13.89 10.63
C VAL A 236 -3.49 -15.34 10.96
N THR A 237 -4.18 -15.58 12.08
CA THR A 237 -4.56 -16.94 12.51
C THR A 237 -6.05 -17.25 12.37
N SER A 238 -6.90 -16.22 12.28
CA SER A 238 -8.36 -16.36 12.26
C SER A 238 -9.02 -15.87 10.97
N GLY A 239 -8.24 -15.29 10.06
CA GLY A 239 -8.72 -14.81 8.78
C GLY A 239 -8.99 -15.96 7.81
N GLY A 240 -9.84 -15.70 6.81
CA GLY A 240 -10.06 -16.64 5.72
C GLY A 240 -8.94 -16.62 4.69
N ASP A 241 -8.93 -17.64 3.84
CA ASP A 241 -8.02 -17.76 2.70
C ASP A 241 -8.15 -16.56 1.73
N GLY A 242 -7.06 -16.20 1.07
CA GLY A 242 -7.04 -15.18 -0.01
C GLY A 242 -6.56 -13.79 0.40
N VAL A 243 -6.26 -13.55 1.67
CA VAL A 243 -5.60 -12.31 2.14
C VAL A 243 -4.38 -12.66 2.99
N ALA A 244 -3.20 -12.22 2.55
CA ALA A 244 -1.96 -12.42 3.28
C ALA A 244 -1.82 -11.42 4.45
N TYR A 245 -2.65 -11.53 5.49
CA TYR A 245 -2.72 -10.57 6.60
C TYR A 245 -1.35 -10.26 7.24
N LEU A 246 -0.45 -11.25 7.29
CA LEU A 246 0.89 -11.08 7.84
C LEU A 246 1.73 -10.05 7.07
N VAL A 247 1.56 -9.94 5.74
CA VAL A 247 2.25 -8.91 4.94
C VAL A 247 1.87 -7.50 5.39
N HIS A 248 0.62 -7.29 5.83
CA HIS A 248 0.16 -6.02 6.35
C HIS A 248 0.77 -5.70 7.71
N VAL A 249 0.86 -6.70 8.59
CA VAL A 249 1.47 -6.55 9.91
C VAL A 249 2.94 -6.15 9.77
N ILE A 250 3.70 -6.87 8.95
CA ILE A 250 5.11 -6.58 8.70
C ILE A 250 5.24 -5.19 8.08
N GLY A 251 4.47 -4.90 7.02
CA GLY A 251 4.47 -3.61 6.36
C GLY A 251 4.22 -2.45 7.33
N PHE A 252 3.19 -2.55 8.17
CA PHE A 252 2.84 -1.53 9.16
C PHE A 252 3.98 -1.27 10.15
N VAL A 253 4.55 -2.33 10.74
CA VAL A 253 5.66 -2.21 11.69
C VAL A 253 6.88 -1.60 11.02
N THR A 254 7.27 -2.10 9.84
CA THR A 254 8.42 -1.57 9.09
C THR A 254 8.23 -0.11 8.72
N GLY A 255 7.03 0.30 8.29
CA GLY A 255 6.74 1.69 7.96
C GLY A 255 6.76 2.62 9.18
N TRP A 256 6.25 2.16 10.32
CA TRP A 256 6.35 2.90 11.58
C TRP A 256 7.82 3.11 11.98
N LEU A 257 8.64 2.06 11.92
CA LEU A 257 10.08 2.11 12.24
C LEU A 257 10.84 3.00 11.25
N PHE A 258 10.52 2.89 9.95
CA PHE A 258 11.08 3.75 8.92
C PHE A 258 10.80 5.23 9.21
N ALA A 259 9.55 5.59 9.53
CA ALA A 259 9.20 6.96 9.88
C ALA A 259 9.83 7.43 11.21
N TRP A 260 10.07 6.53 12.15
CA TRP A 260 10.78 6.83 13.40
C TRP A 260 12.27 7.15 13.14
N ALA A 261 12.94 6.37 12.29
CA ALA A 261 14.35 6.58 11.92
C ALA A 261 14.53 7.76 10.96
N ALA A 262 13.57 7.98 10.07
CA ALA A 262 13.55 9.05 9.10
C ALA A 262 13.30 10.41 9.78
N ARG A 263 14.34 11.02 10.37
CA ARG A 263 14.31 12.40 10.92
C ARG A 263 13.53 13.32 9.96
N PRO A 264 12.29 13.69 10.28
CA PRO A 264 11.44 14.38 9.32
C PRO A 264 12.05 15.74 8.95
N ALA A 265 11.95 16.12 7.67
CA ALA A 265 12.49 17.40 7.22
C ALA A 265 11.83 18.55 8.01
N GLY A 266 12.59 19.22 8.88
CA GLY A 266 12.11 20.33 9.71
C GLY A 266 12.32 20.20 11.23
N ASP A 267 12.89 19.10 11.74
CA ASP A 267 13.24 18.97 13.17
C ASP A 267 14.57 19.69 13.54
N THR A 268 14.90 20.80 12.86
CA THR A 268 16.01 21.71 13.21
C THR A 268 15.60 22.82 14.18
N LEU A 269 14.50 22.66 14.92
CA LEU A 269 14.12 23.57 16.01
C LEU A 269 14.67 23.14 17.39
N GLY A 270 15.79 22.39 17.38
CA GLY A 270 16.44 21.86 18.59
C GLY A 270 17.73 22.55 19.01
N ALA A 271 18.08 23.71 18.44
CA ALA A 271 19.14 24.55 18.99
C ALA A 271 18.49 25.60 19.90
N PRO A 272 18.58 25.50 21.24
CA PRO A 272 18.28 26.65 22.08
C PRO A 272 19.29 27.74 21.71
N SER A 273 18.82 28.83 21.10
CA SER A 273 19.58 30.06 20.96
C SER A 273 19.85 30.60 22.37
N ARG A 274 20.91 30.13 23.00
CA ARG A 274 21.54 30.79 24.15
C ARG A 274 22.30 32.01 23.62
N THR A 275 21.57 33.06 23.26
CA THR A 275 22.14 34.40 23.11
C THR A 275 21.14 35.41 23.67
N GLY A 276 21.50 35.94 24.84
CA GLY A 276 20.77 36.91 25.65
C GLY A 276 21.02 36.53 27.11
N VAL A 277 21.82 37.22 27.91
CA VAL A 277 22.20 38.64 27.92
C VAL A 277 23.62 38.74 28.48
N ALA A 278 24.47 39.52 27.81
CA ALA A 278 25.60 40.18 28.44
C ALA A 278 25.29 41.68 28.42
N GLN A 279 25.63 42.33 29.54
CA GLN A 279 25.44 43.73 29.93
C GLN A 279 24.10 44.04 30.61
#